data_AF-S5S279-F1
#
_entry.id   AF-S5S279-F1
#
_cell.length_a   1.000
_cell.length_b   1.000
_cell.length_c   1.000
_cell.angle_alpha   90.00
_cell.angle_beta   90.00
_cell.angle_gamma   90.00
#
_symmetry.space_group_name_H-M   'P 1'
#
loop_
_entity.id
_entity.type
_entity.pdbx_description
1 polymer ?
#
loop_
_entity_poly.entity_id
_entity_poly.type
_entity_poly.pdbx_seq_one_letter_code
_entity_poly.pdbx_strand_id
1 'polypeptide(L)'
;RFSTYATWWIRQTIERAIMNQTRTIRLPIHIVKELNVYLRTARELSHKLDHEPSAEEIAERLDRPVDDVNRMLRLNERITSVDTPLGGDSDKALLDILADE
;
A
#
# COMPACT_ATOMS: atom_id res chain seq x y z
N ARG A 1 9.24 18.92 30.65
CA ARG A 1 8.20 17.90 30.95
C ARG A 1 7.03 17.94 29.97
N PHE A 2 6.60 19.12 29.48
CA PHE A 2 5.64 19.23 28.37
C PHE A 2 6.15 18.57 27.07
N SER A 3 7.39 18.85 26.67
CA SER A 3 7.94 18.37 25.39
C SER A 3 7.88 16.84 25.23
N THR A 4 8.10 16.07 26.31
CA THR A 4 8.01 14.61 26.28
C THR A 4 6.60 14.12 25.92
N TYR A 5 5.57 14.75 26.50
CA TYR A 5 4.17 14.40 26.22
C TYR A 5 3.71 14.94 24.86
N ALA A 6 4.11 16.17 24.53
CA ALA A 6 3.81 16.80 23.26
C ALA A 6 4.33 15.97 22.08
N THR A 7 5.56 15.44 22.16
CA THR A 7 6.12 14.58 21.11
C THR A 7 5.27 13.35 20.84
N TRP A 8 4.71 12.73 21.89
CA TRP A 8 3.85 11.55 21.73
C TRP A 8 2.57 11.90 20.98
N TRP A 9 1.89 12.99 21.35
CA TRP A 9 0.68 13.45 20.67
C TRP A 9 0.91 13.91 19.25
N ILE A 10 2.00 14.62 19.00
CA ILE A 10 2.38 15.06 17.66
C ILE A 10 2.59 13.85 16.76
N ARG A 11 3.38 12.86 17.22
CA ARG A 11 3.63 11.63 16.46
C ARG A 11 2.33 10.86 16.19
N GLN A 12 1.54 10.61 17.24
CA GLN A 12 0.29 9.86 17.14
C GLN A 12 -0.70 10.51 16.16
N THR A 13 -0.81 11.83 16.20
CA THR A 13 -1.75 12.58 15.35
C THR A 13 -1.31 12.56 13.89
N ILE A 14 0.00 12.73 13.62
CA ILE A 14 0.56 12.65 12.27
C ILE A 14 0.39 11.24 11.71
N GLU A 15 0.78 10.19 12.45
CA GLU A 15 0.62 8.80 12.03
C GLU A 15 -0.84 8.47 11.72
N ARG A 16 -1.77 8.92 12.57
CA ARG A 16 -3.21 8.73 12.35
C ARG A 16 -3.70 9.49 11.11
N ALA A 17 -3.23 10.71 10.87
CA ALA A 17 -3.61 11.48 9.68
C ALA A 17 -3.15 10.77 8.41
N ILE A 18 -1.89 10.31 8.37
CA ILE A 18 -1.32 9.56 7.24
C ILE A 18 -2.16 8.30 6.95
N MET A 19 -2.47 7.50 7.98
CA MET A 19 -3.24 6.26 7.80
C MET A 19 -4.67 6.51 7.28
N ASN A 20 -5.27 7.66 7.58
CA ASN A 20 -6.67 7.94 7.22
C ASN A 20 -6.85 8.78 5.96
N GLN A 21 -5.84 9.57 5.55
CA GLN A 21 -6.00 10.62 4.54
C GLN A 21 -5.08 10.48 3.32
N THR A 22 -4.02 9.67 3.37
CA THR A 22 -3.04 9.62 2.27
C THR A 22 -3.52 8.85 1.03
N ARG A 23 -4.54 7.99 1.17
CA ARG A 23 -5.06 7.19 0.04
C ARG A 23 -6.29 7.86 -0.56
N THR A 24 -6.37 7.86 -1.89
CA THR A 24 -7.57 8.33 -2.62
C THR A 24 -8.81 7.53 -2.23
N ILE A 25 -8.69 6.21 -2.09
CA ILE A 25 -9.72 5.34 -1.50
C ILE A 25 -9.34 5.04 -0.06
N ARG A 26 -10.14 5.51 0.88
CA ARG A 26 -9.90 5.35 2.32
C ARG A 26 -10.06 3.89 2.75
N LEU A 27 -9.02 3.35 3.40
CA LEU A 27 -9.07 2.05 4.06
C LEU A 27 -9.22 2.21 5.59
N PRO A 28 -9.89 1.29 6.30
CA PRO A 28 -9.91 1.27 7.76
C PRO A 28 -8.50 1.09 8.36
N ILE A 29 -8.25 1.69 9.54
CA ILE A 29 -6.93 1.67 10.19
C ILE A 29 -6.42 0.25 10.46
N HIS A 30 -7.28 -0.69 10.87
CA HIS A 30 -6.87 -2.07 11.15
C HIS A 30 -6.38 -2.77 9.88
N ILE A 31 -7.04 -2.55 8.74
CA ILE A 31 -6.62 -3.07 7.42
C ILE A 31 -5.27 -2.48 7.01
N VAL A 32 -5.07 -1.16 7.19
CA VAL A 32 -3.78 -0.51 6.88
C VAL A 32 -2.65 -1.05 7.78
N LYS A 33 -2.92 -1.28 9.07
CA LYS A 33 -1.95 -1.89 9.99
C LYS A 33 -1.58 -3.30 9.56
N GLU A 34 -2.58 -4.09 9.17
CA GLU A 34 -2.40 -5.45 8.68
C GLU A 34 -1.59 -5.46 7.40
N LEU A 35 -1.96 -4.64 6.41
CA LEU A 35 -1.22 -4.47 5.15
C LEU A 35 0.26 -4.12 5.40
N ASN A 36 0.53 -3.22 6.34
CA ASN A 36 1.90 -2.86 6.67
C ASN A 36 2.71 -4.02 7.29
N VAL A 37 2.07 -5.02 7.93
CA VAL A 37 2.76 -6.24 8.36
C VAL A 37 3.22 -7.02 7.14
N TYR A 38 2.33 -7.31 6.20
CA TYR A 38 2.67 -8.04 4.97
C TYR A 38 3.76 -7.32 4.17
N LEU A 39 3.65 -6.00 3.99
CA LEU A 39 4.65 -5.22 3.24
C LEU A 39 6.01 -5.16 3.94
N ARG A 40 6.05 -5.19 5.29
CA ARG A 40 7.32 -5.29 6.02
C ARG A 40 7.94 -6.66 5.83
N THR A 41 7.15 -7.73 5.96
CA THR A 41 7.63 -9.09 5.75
C THR A 41 8.11 -9.31 4.32
N ALA A 42 7.41 -8.78 3.33
CA ALA A 42 7.86 -8.81 1.94
C ALA A 42 9.25 -8.15 1.80
N ARG A 43 9.47 -6.96 2.36
CA ARG A 43 10.81 -6.33 2.33
C ARG A 43 11.87 -7.14 3.07
N GLU A 44 11.53 -7.72 4.22
CA GLU A 44 12.47 -8.58 4.95
C GLU A 44 12.85 -9.84 4.15
N LEU A 45 11.90 -10.42 3.41
CA LEU A 45 12.13 -11.56 2.53
C LEU A 45 12.92 -11.16 1.28
N SER A 46 12.61 -10.03 0.64
CA SER A 46 13.35 -9.53 -0.52
C SER A 46 14.82 -9.20 -0.21
N HIS A 47 15.15 -8.97 1.06
CA HIS A 47 16.55 -8.81 1.50
C HIS A 47 17.28 -10.14 1.74
N LYS A 48 16.55 -11.24 1.92
CA LYS A 48 17.10 -12.58 2.18
C LYS A 48 17.10 -13.45 0.93
N LEU A 49 16.11 -13.25 0.08
CA LEU A 49 15.91 -13.92 -1.19
C LEU A 49 16.53 -13.04 -2.28
N ASP A 50 17.15 -13.66 -3.28
CA ASP A 50 17.68 -12.94 -4.46
C ASP A 50 16.57 -12.58 -5.48
N HIS A 51 15.31 -12.55 -5.05
CA HIS A 51 14.14 -12.22 -5.87
C HIS A 51 13.04 -11.54 -5.05
N GLU A 52 12.06 -10.98 -5.76
CA GLU A 52 10.84 -10.46 -5.13
C GLU A 52 10.06 -11.63 -4.50
N PRO A 53 9.64 -11.54 -3.24
CA PRO A 53 8.98 -12.63 -2.55
C PRO A 53 7.59 -12.92 -3.13
N SER A 54 7.25 -14.19 -3.24
CA SER A 54 5.92 -14.62 -3.67
C SER A 54 4.90 -14.46 -2.54
N ALA A 55 3.61 -14.44 -2.89
CA ALA A 55 2.54 -14.41 -1.91
C ALA A 55 2.54 -15.67 -1.00
N GLU A 56 2.94 -16.82 -1.55
CA GLU A 56 3.10 -18.06 -0.79
C GLU A 56 4.22 -17.95 0.27
N GLU A 57 5.37 -17.37 -0.08
CA GLU A 57 6.50 -17.22 0.84
C GLU A 57 6.19 -16.25 1.99
N ILE A 58 5.46 -15.17 1.69
CA ILE A 58 4.97 -14.23 2.70
C ILE A 58 3.95 -14.92 3.62
N ALA A 59 3.06 -15.73 3.05
CA ALA A 59 2.05 -16.49 3.79
C ALA A 59 2.67 -17.52 4.73
N GLU A 60 3.64 -18.29 4.24
CA GLU A 60 4.40 -19.26 5.03
C GLU A 60 5.14 -18.57 6.18
N ARG A 61 5.79 -17.43 5.90
CA ARG A 61 6.54 -16.69 6.90
C ARG A 61 5.65 -16.11 8.03
N LEU A 62 4.42 -15.74 7.70
CA LEU A 62 3.45 -15.14 8.62
C LEU A 62 2.48 -16.13 9.24
N ASP A 63 2.54 -17.41 8.86
CA ASP A 63 1.61 -18.46 9.25
C ASP A 63 0.15 -18.05 8.97
N ARG A 64 -0.11 -17.66 7.72
CA ARG A 64 -1.42 -17.18 7.24
C ARG A 64 -1.79 -17.85 5.93
N PRO A 65 -3.09 -17.95 5.60
CA PRO A 65 -3.50 -18.50 4.31
C PRO A 65 -3.08 -17.56 3.17
N VAL A 66 -2.64 -18.15 2.06
CA VAL A 66 -2.19 -17.42 0.86
C VAL A 66 -3.29 -16.50 0.30
N ASP A 67 -4.55 -16.92 0.41
CA ASP A 67 -5.70 -16.13 -0.05
C ASP A 67 -5.81 -14.79 0.69
N ASP A 68 -5.60 -14.77 2.01
CA ASP A 68 -5.62 -13.53 2.79
C ASP A 68 -4.46 -12.60 2.40
N VAL A 69 -3.27 -13.16 2.17
CA VAL A 69 -2.12 -12.38 1.70
C VAL A 69 -2.40 -11.77 0.34
N ASN A 70 -2.91 -12.56 -0.60
CA ASN A 70 -3.29 -12.08 -1.93
C ASN A 70 -4.36 -10.99 -1.87
N ARG A 71 -5.40 -11.19 -1.05
CA ARG A 71 -6.44 -10.19 -0.83
C ARG A 71 -5.86 -8.89 -0.30
N MET A 72 -4.94 -8.96 0.66
CA MET A 72 -4.30 -7.78 1.24
C MET A 72 -3.37 -7.07 0.25
N LEU A 73 -2.57 -7.80 -0.51
CA LEU A 73 -1.66 -7.23 -1.51
C LEU A 73 -2.42 -6.51 -2.63
N ARG A 74 -3.58 -7.01 -3.06
CA ARG A 74 -4.46 -6.33 -4.02
C ARG A 74 -4.92 -4.95 -3.52
N LEU A 75 -5.16 -4.81 -2.22
CA LEU A 75 -5.51 -3.50 -1.63
C LEU A 75 -4.35 -2.49 -1.68
N ASN A 76 -3.13 -2.94 -1.96
CA ASN A 76 -1.97 -2.05 -2.08
C ASN A 76 -1.83 -1.39 -3.45
N GLU A 77 -2.61 -1.82 -4.45
CA GLU A 77 -2.57 -1.24 -5.79
C GLU A 77 -2.81 0.26 -5.74
N ARG A 78 -1.90 1.01 -6.36
CA ARG A 78 -1.98 2.47 -6.45
C ARG A 78 -2.90 2.83 -7.60
N ILE A 79 -3.74 3.83 -7.37
CA ILE A 79 -4.59 4.41 -8.42
C ILE A 79 -3.69 5.18 -9.37
N THR A 80 -3.83 4.89 -10.66
CA THR A 80 -3.14 5.59 -11.75
C THR A 80 -3.94 6.83 -12.13
N SER A 81 -3.26 7.93 -12.48
CA SER A 81 -3.95 9.12 -12.97
C SER A 81 -4.57 8.84 -14.34
N VAL A 82 -5.81 9.26 -14.52
CA VAL A 82 -6.54 9.21 -15.79
C VAL A 82 -5.85 10.06 -16.88
N ASP A 83 -5.15 11.12 -16.46
CA ASP A 83 -4.40 12.01 -17.35
C ASP A 83 -3.00 11.48 -17.70
N THR A 84 -2.66 10.25 -17.29
CA THR A 84 -1.35 9.67 -17.62
C THR A 84 -1.27 9.43 -19.14
N PRO A 85 -0.29 10.02 -19.86
CA PRO A 85 -0.18 9.85 -21.31
C PRO A 85 0.22 8.42 -21.65
N LEU A 86 -0.37 7.86 -22.70
CA LEU A 86 -0.05 6.53 -23.20
C LEU A 86 1.07 6.61 -24.24
N GLY A 87 2.29 6.30 -23.82
CA GLY A 87 3.48 6.37 -24.69
C GLY A 87 3.99 7.80 -24.86
N GLY A 88 5.31 7.94 -24.97
CA GLY A 88 6.01 9.23 -24.80
C GLY A 88 5.78 10.31 -25.86
N ASP A 89 4.92 10.07 -26.86
CA ASP A 89 4.71 10.98 -28.00
C ASP A 89 3.24 11.04 -28.47
N SER A 90 2.30 10.47 -27.69
CA SER A 90 0.88 10.56 -28.00
C SER A 90 0.19 11.52 -27.04
N ASP A 91 -0.51 12.50 -27.59
CA ASP A 91 -1.39 13.44 -26.87
C ASP A 91 -2.65 12.73 -26.29
N LYS A 92 -2.66 11.40 -26.32
CA LYS A 92 -3.80 10.57 -25.91
C LYS A 92 -3.66 10.17 -24.45
N ALA A 93 -4.60 10.64 -23.65
CA ALA A 93 -4.72 10.25 -22.25
C ALA A 93 -5.34 8.85 -22.13
N LEU A 94 -5.18 8.21 -20.97
CA LEU A 94 -5.91 6.97 -20.62
C LEU A 94 -7.42 7.16 -20.78
N LEU A 95 -7.92 8.37 -20.52
CA LEU A 95 -9.33 8.72 -20.71
C LEU A 95 -9.82 8.53 -22.16
N ASP A 96 -8.98 8.80 -23.15
CA ASP A 96 -9.38 8.80 -24.57
C ASP A 96 -9.56 7.37 -25.13
N ILE A 97 -9.07 6.35 -24.42
CA ILE A 97 -9.19 4.94 -24.80
C ILE A 97 -10.39 4.28 -24.11
N LEU A 98 -10.82 4.81 -22.97
CA LEU A 98 -11.98 4.28 -22.25
C LEU A 98 -13.24 4.63 -23.03
N ALA A 99 -13.89 3.63 -23.61
CA ALA A 99 -15.20 3.81 -24.22
C ALA A 99 -16.23 4.09 -23.12
N ASP A 100 -16.99 5.17 -23.27
CA ASP A 100 -18.24 5.35 -22.52
C ASP A 100 -19.22 4.27 -22.98
N GLU A 101 -19.73 3.45 -22.05
CA GLU A 101 -20.95 2.65 -22.28
C GLU A 101 -22.18 3.56 -22.36
#